data_AF-A0A1F0NKT9-F1
#
_entry.id   AF-A0A1F0NKT9-F1
#
_cell.length_a   1.000
_cell.length_b   1.000
_cell.length_c   1.000
_cell.angle_alpha   90.00
_cell.angle_beta   90.00
_cell.angle_gamma   90.00
#
_symmetry.space_group_name_H-M   'P 1'
#
loop_
_entity.id
_entity.type
_entity.pdbx_description
1 polymer ?
#
loop_
_entity_poly.entity_id
_entity_poly.type
_entity_poly.pdbx_seq_one_letter_code
_entity_poly.pdbx_strand_id
1 'polypeptide(L)'
;MNNFQREQIWLLRKNGLGYGEVAKVIGLSKDSVKKYCKRHPELKGQGTLPYLMVEKRVQDGTNCPQCFQPMVPNKTGRPKKFCSDRCRINWWKNHQEEHDKEQTAYEEMTCQCCGRSFLSYANPNRKYCSHACYIQIRFYKGV
;
A
#
# COMPACT_ATOMS: atom_id res chain seq x y z
N MET A 1 10.15 -4.90 21.98
CA MET A 1 9.22 -5.17 20.85
C MET A 1 9.35 -4.08 19.79
N ASN A 2 10.11 -4.37 18.74
CA ASN A 2 10.38 -3.48 17.61
C ASN A 2 9.24 -3.51 16.56
N ASN A 3 9.34 -2.72 15.48
CA ASN A 3 8.29 -2.65 14.45
C ASN A 3 8.13 -3.96 13.67
N PHE A 4 9.24 -4.63 13.32
CA PHE A 4 9.21 -5.93 12.64
C PHE A 4 8.47 -7.00 13.46
N GLN A 5 8.77 -7.09 14.76
CA GLN A 5 8.08 -7.99 15.67
C GLN A 5 6.58 -7.68 15.79
N ARG A 6 6.18 -6.40 15.72
CA ARG A 6 4.76 -6.01 15.74
C ARG A 6 4.04 -6.46 14.47
N GLU A 7 4.68 -6.32 13.31
CA GLU A 7 4.15 -6.82 12.03
C GLU A 7 4.02 -8.34 12.04
N GLN A 8 5.00 -9.07 12.60
CA GLN A 8 4.95 -10.52 12.75
C GLN A 8 3.85 -10.98 13.71
N ILE A 9 3.63 -10.29 14.84
CA ILE A 9 2.50 -10.58 15.73
C ILE A 9 1.19 -10.42 14.96
N TRP A 10 1.06 -9.36 14.16
CA TRP A 10 -0.11 -9.12 13.34
C TRP A 10 -0.36 -10.27 12.36
N LEU A 11 0.65 -10.65 11.58
CA LEU A 11 0.56 -11.72 10.58
C LEU A 11 0.21 -13.09 11.20
N LEU A 12 0.85 -13.45 12.30
CA LEU A 12 0.60 -14.75 12.92
C LEU A 12 -0.76 -14.81 13.61
N ARG A 13 -1.19 -13.71 14.26
CA ARG A 13 -2.56 -13.59 14.79
C ARG A 13 -3.61 -13.61 13.69
N LYS A 14 -3.32 -13.02 12.52
CA LYS A 14 -4.12 -13.08 11.30
C LYS A 14 -4.33 -14.54 10.85
N ASN A 15 -3.28 -15.34 10.87
CA ASN A 15 -3.34 -16.76 10.52
C ASN A 15 -3.99 -17.68 11.58
N GLY A 16 -4.63 -17.12 12.61
CA GLY A 16 -5.37 -17.90 13.60
C GLY A 16 -4.58 -18.32 14.84
N LEU A 17 -3.27 -18.04 14.90
CA LEU A 17 -2.41 -18.54 15.98
C LEU A 17 -2.73 -17.86 17.32
N GLY A 18 -2.69 -18.63 18.41
CA GLY A 18 -2.85 -18.14 19.77
C GLY A 18 -1.64 -17.32 20.26
N TYR A 19 -1.82 -16.49 21.31
CA TYR A 19 -0.73 -15.65 21.83
C TYR A 19 0.54 -16.45 22.21
N GLY A 20 0.38 -17.69 22.69
CA GLY A 20 1.50 -18.55 23.07
C GLY A 20 2.29 -19.05 21.87
N GLU A 21 1.63 -19.38 20.77
CA GLU A 21 2.28 -19.85 19.53
C GLU A 21 3.01 -18.70 18.86
N VAL A 22 2.36 -17.54 18.75
CA VAL A 22 2.97 -16.30 18.26
C VAL A 22 4.22 -15.94 19.08
N ALA A 23 4.15 -16.06 20.40
CA ALA A 23 5.29 -15.81 21.29
C ALA A 23 6.48 -16.73 20.99
N LYS A 24 6.21 -18.03 20.79
CA LYS A 24 7.25 -19.03 20.43
C LYS A 24 7.90 -18.71 19.09
N VAL A 25 7.11 -18.39 18.07
CA VAL A 25 7.61 -18.13 16.70
C VAL A 25 8.51 -16.89 16.65
N ILE A 26 8.14 -15.81 17.36
CA ILE A 26 8.85 -14.52 17.30
C ILE A 26 9.94 -14.42 18.37
N GLY A 27 10.05 -15.41 19.28
CA GLY A 27 11.00 -15.37 20.40
C GLY A 27 10.68 -14.29 21.44
N LEU A 28 9.40 -14.05 21.71
CA LEU A 28 8.92 -13.08 22.71
C LEU A 28 8.22 -13.79 23.87
N SER A 29 8.07 -13.11 25.01
CA SER A 29 7.23 -13.62 26.09
C SER A 29 5.75 -13.57 25.71
N LYS A 30 4.98 -14.59 26.12
CA LYS A 30 3.51 -14.63 25.95
C LYS A 30 2.84 -13.36 26.50
N ASP A 31 3.33 -12.83 27.61
CA ASP A 31 2.80 -11.60 28.21
C ASP A 31 3.11 -10.35 27.39
N SER A 32 4.27 -10.29 26.72
CA SER A 32 4.59 -9.20 25.79
C SER A 32 3.62 -9.18 24.61
N VAL A 33 3.36 -10.35 24.01
CA VAL A 33 2.38 -10.51 22.93
C VAL A 33 0.97 -10.19 23.42
N LYS A 34 0.57 -10.70 24.59
CA LYS A 34 -0.75 -10.43 25.20
C LYS A 34 -0.95 -8.94 25.50
N LYS A 35 0.06 -8.24 26.05
CA LYS A 35 0.02 -6.80 26.31
C LYS A 35 -0.03 -5.98 25.03
N TYR A 36 0.61 -6.45 23.96
CA TYR A 36 0.45 -5.87 22.63
C TYR A 36 -0.98 -6.02 22.12
N CYS A 37 -1.48 -7.26 21.99
CA CYS A 37 -2.82 -7.55 21.50
C CYS A 37 -3.93 -6.93 22.36
N LYS A 38 -3.73 -6.73 23.66
CA LYS A 38 -4.70 -6.02 24.52
C LYS A 38 -4.89 -4.56 24.11
N ARG A 39 -3.85 -3.90 23.59
CA ARG A 39 -3.89 -2.51 23.08
C ARG A 39 -4.37 -2.42 21.63
N HIS A 40 -4.51 -3.56 20.95
CA HIS A 40 -4.99 -3.67 19.57
C HIS A 40 -6.26 -4.54 19.58
N PRO A 41 -7.46 -3.96 19.77
CA PRO A 41 -8.71 -4.70 19.95
C PRO A 41 -8.97 -5.75 18.86
N GLU A 42 -8.46 -5.51 17.65
CA GLU A 42 -8.53 -6.37 16.47
C GLU A 42 -7.72 -7.66 16.58
N LEU A 43 -6.80 -7.74 17.53
CA LEU A 43 -6.01 -8.93 17.81
C LEU A 43 -6.51 -9.66 19.07
N LYS A 44 -7.55 -9.13 19.72
CA LYS A 44 -8.08 -9.63 20.99
C LYS A 44 -9.08 -10.75 20.73
N GLY A 45 -8.85 -11.92 21.33
CA GLY A 45 -9.77 -13.07 21.26
C GLY A 45 -9.05 -14.38 20.97
N GLN A 46 -9.80 -15.47 20.79
CA GLN A 46 -9.25 -16.72 20.23
C GLN A 46 -8.78 -16.45 18.80
N GLY A 47 -7.61 -16.95 18.37
CA GLY A 47 -6.94 -16.43 17.16
C GLY A 47 -7.73 -16.50 15.85
N THR A 48 -8.72 -17.39 15.74
CA THR A 48 -9.57 -17.58 14.56
C THR A 48 -10.67 -16.54 14.37
N LEU A 49 -11.26 -16.00 15.45
CA LEU A 49 -12.39 -15.06 15.40
C LEU A 49 -12.02 -13.63 14.93
N PRO A 50 -10.88 -13.04 15.34
CA PRO A 50 -10.50 -11.70 14.92
C PRO A 50 -10.21 -11.59 13.42
N TYR A 51 -9.81 -12.69 12.77
CA TYR A 51 -9.38 -12.64 11.37
C TYR A 51 -10.51 -12.37 10.39
N LEU A 52 -11.59 -13.17 10.43
CA LEU A 52 -12.76 -13.00 9.56
C LEU A 52 -13.41 -11.62 9.74
N MET A 53 -13.40 -11.10 10.97
CA MET A 53 -13.92 -9.76 11.25
C MET A 53 -13.03 -8.66 10.66
N VAL A 54 -11.72 -8.82 10.66
CA VAL A 54 -10.77 -7.84 10.09
C VAL A 54 -10.81 -7.87 8.57
N GLU A 55 -10.85 -9.04 7.93
CA GLU A 55 -10.98 -9.14 6.47
C GLU A 55 -12.26 -8.48 5.97
N LYS A 56 -13.39 -8.78 6.63
CA LYS A 56 -14.66 -8.14 6.30
C LYS A 56 -14.58 -6.62 6.44
N ARG A 57 -13.95 -6.10 7.52
CA ARG A 57 -13.78 -4.65 7.71
C ARG A 57 -12.86 -3.99 6.67
N VAL A 58 -11.87 -4.72 6.17
CA VAL A 58 -11.02 -4.27 5.06
C VAL A 58 -11.83 -4.24 3.76
N GLN A 59 -12.64 -5.26 3.48
CA GLN A 59 -13.55 -5.29 2.34
C GLN A 59 -14.59 -4.15 2.40
N ASP A 60 -15.13 -3.88 3.58
CA ASP A 60 -16.07 -2.78 3.84
C ASP A 60 -15.37 -1.39 3.81
N GLY A 61 -14.05 -1.34 3.61
CA GLY A 61 -13.27 -0.09 3.54
C GLY A 61 -13.12 0.66 4.86
N THR A 62 -13.48 0.04 5.98
CA THR A 62 -13.41 0.63 7.33
C THR A 62 -12.04 0.48 7.98
N ASN A 63 -11.26 -0.51 7.56
CA ASN A 63 -9.94 -0.82 8.10
C ASN A 63 -8.86 -0.80 7.01
N CYS A 64 -7.65 -0.40 7.38
CA CYS A 64 -6.54 -0.29 6.43
C CYS A 64 -6.09 -1.68 5.94
N PRO A 65 -5.92 -1.95 4.64
CA PRO A 65 -5.49 -3.26 4.16
C PRO A 65 -4.04 -3.62 4.55
N GLN A 66 -3.22 -2.64 4.96
CA GLN A 66 -1.82 -2.87 5.36
C GLN A 66 -1.62 -3.13 6.85
N CYS A 67 -2.18 -2.26 7.69
CA CYS A 67 -1.97 -2.32 9.14
C CYS A 67 -3.26 -2.61 9.91
N PHE A 68 -4.37 -2.75 9.17
CA PHE A 68 -5.69 -3.13 9.64
C PHE A 68 -6.32 -2.18 10.64
N GLN A 69 -5.64 -1.12 11.05
CA GLN A 69 -6.24 -0.13 11.95
C GLN A 69 -7.51 0.48 11.34
N PRO A 70 -8.52 0.79 12.18
CA PRO A 70 -9.70 1.52 11.75
C PRO A 70 -9.29 2.85 11.13
N MET A 71 -9.93 3.17 10.01
CA MET A 71 -9.72 4.43 9.31
C MET A 71 -10.91 5.33 9.55
N VAL A 72 -10.64 6.60 9.82
CA VAL A 72 -11.70 7.61 9.86
C VAL A 72 -12.13 7.86 8.42
N PRO A 73 -13.42 7.63 8.07
CA PRO A 73 -13.93 7.96 6.75
C PRO A 73 -13.72 9.45 6.48
N ASN A 74 -13.43 9.82 5.23
CA ASN A 74 -13.39 11.23 4.87
C ASN A 74 -14.81 11.80 5.03
N LYS A 75 -14.91 13.01 5.61
CA LYS A 75 -16.20 13.71 5.73
C LYS A 75 -16.80 14.04 4.36
N THR A 76 -15.95 14.22 3.34
CA THR A 76 -16.32 14.51 1.95
C THR A 76 -15.32 13.87 0.99
N GLY A 77 -15.76 13.56 -0.24
CA GLY A 77 -14.92 13.00 -1.30
C GLY A 77 -14.71 11.48 -1.23
N ARG A 78 -13.79 10.98 -2.07
CA ARG A 78 -13.52 9.53 -2.19
C ARG A 78 -12.97 8.98 -0.86
N PRO A 79 -13.45 7.82 -0.38
CA PRO A 79 -12.91 7.17 0.81
C PRO A 79 -11.42 6.86 0.69
N LYS A 80 -10.68 6.97 1.81
CA LYS A 80 -9.28 6.57 1.86
C LYS A 80 -9.17 5.05 1.87
N LYS A 81 -8.33 4.50 0.99
CA LYS A 81 -7.95 3.07 1.04
C LYS A 81 -6.94 2.77 2.15
N PHE A 82 -6.13 3.74 2.58
CA PHE A 82 -5.05 3.53 3.56
C PHE A 82 -5.08 4.57 4.68
N CYS A 83 -4.64 4.17 5.88
CA CYS A 83 -4.62 5.06 7.05
C CYS A 83 -3.45 6.06 7.02
N SER A 84 -2.42 5.82 6.20
CA SER A 84 -1.22 6.65 6.08
C SER A 84 -0.44 6.35 4.79
N ASP A 85 0.38 7.30 4.34
CA ASP A 85 1.27 7.12 3.18
C ASP A 85 2.25 5.96 3.37
N ARG A 86 2.78 5.77 4.60
CA ARG A 86 3.62 4.62 4.93
C ARG A 86 2.90 3.30 4.65
N CYS A 87 1.62 3.21 5.04
CA CYS A 87 0.84 2.00 4.82
C CYS A 87 0.54 1.79 3.33
N ARG A 88 0.24 2.86 2.59
CA ARG A 88 0.09 2.81 1.13
C ARG A 88 1.36 2.26 0.46
N ILE A 89 2.52 2.83 0.77
CA ILE A 89 3.80 2.45 0.15
C ILE A 89 4.13 1.00 0.45
N ASN A 90 4.04 0.57 1.71
CA ASN A 90 4.35 -0.81 2.08
C ASN A 90 3.39 -1.81 1.42
N TRP A 91 2.11 -1.47 1.31
CA TRP A 91 1.15 -2.35 0.68
C TRP A 91 1.46 -2.55 -0.80
N TRP A 92 1.65 -1.47 -1.56
CA TRP A 92 1.99 -1.55 -3.00
C TRP A 92 3.36 -2.16 -3.27
N LYS A 93 4.32 -2.04 -2.34
CA LYS A 93 5.62 -2.73 -2.44
C LYS A 93 5.47 -4.25 -2.39
N ASN A 94 4.50 -4.75 -1.62
CA ASN A 94 4.28 -6.18 -1.39
C ASN A 94 3.16 -6.79 -2.24
N HIS A 95 2.36 -5.98 -2.93
CA HIS A 95 1.26 -6.40 -3.81
C HIS A 95 1.46 -5.78 -5.19
N GLN A 96 2.65 -5.97 -5.78
CA GLN A 96 2.99 -5.40 -7.08
C GLN A 96 2.19 -6.04 -8.22
N GLU A 97 1.71 -7.26 -8.01
CA GLU A 97 0.82 -8.02 -8.89
C GLU A 97 -0.59 -7.42 -8.97
N GLU A 98 -1.04 -6.74 -7.91
CA GLU A 98 -2.32 -6.00 -7.91
C GLU A 98 -2.17 -4.61 -8.57
N HIS A 99 -0.94 -4.20 -8.91
CA HIS A 99 -0.73 -3.03 -9.73
C HIS A 99 -1.02 -3.41 -11.19
N ASP A 100 -2.18 -3.02 -11.68
CA ASP A 100 -2.60 -3.27 -13.06
C ASP A 100 -1.68 -2.49 -14.02
N LYS A 101 -0.60 -3.15 -14.45
CA LYS A 101 0.39 -2.60 -15.40
C LYS A 101 -0.21 -2.41 -16.79
N GLU A 102 -1.23 -3.20 -17.13
CA GLU A 102 -1.93 -3.13 -18.42
C GLU A 102 -2.86 -1.91 -18.48
N GLN A 103 -3.53 -1.57 -17.37
CA GLN A 103 -4.29 -0.30 -17.24
C GLN A 103 -3.41 0.91 -16.95
N THR A 104 -2.12 0.72 -16.68
CA THR A 104 -1.22 1.85 -16.56
C THR A 104 -0.98 2.37 -17.98
N ALA A 105 -1.71 3.44 -18.34
CA ALA A 105 -1.78 4.02 -19.68
C ALA A 105 -0.42 4.59 -20.16
N TYR A 106 0.58 3.73 -20.30
CA TYR A 106 1.86 4.04 -20.91
C TYR A 106 1.72 3.85 -22.40
N GLU A 107 1.70 4.96 -23.12
CA GLU A 107 1.78 4.93 -24.57
C GLU A 107 3.21 5.20 -25.00
N GLU A 108 3.75 4.35 -25.87
CA GLU A 108 5.02 4.61 -26.52
C GLU A 108 4.83 5.69 -27.59
N MET A 109 5.61 6.76 -27.50
CA MET A 109 5.54 7.90 -28.40
C MET A 109 6.92 8.33 -28.84
N THR A 110 6.97 9.03 -29.97
CA THR A 110 8.21 9.59 -30.51
C THR A 110 8.32 11.08 -30.18
N CYS A 111 9.45 11.48 -29.60
CA CYS A 111 9.68 12.89 -29.24
C CYS A 111 9.84 13.75 -30.49
N GLN A 112 9.02 14.80 -30.62
CA GLN A 112 9.05 15.72 -31.76
C GLN A 112 10.33 16.59 -31.82
N CYS A 113 11.12 16.64 -30.74
CA CYS A 113 12.38 17.39 -30.70
C CYS A 113 13.60 16.56 -31.12
N CYS A 114 13.72 15.34 -30.59
CA CYS A 114 14.94 14.52 -30.68
C CYS A 114 14.73 13.17 -31.36
N GLY A 115 13.51 12.82 -31.75
CA GLY A 115 13.18 11.58 -32.46
C GLY A 115 13.27 10.30 -31.63
N ARG A 116 13.63 10.37 -30.33
CA ARG A 116 13.70 9.18 -29.47
C ARG A 116 12.30 8.72 -29.07
N SER A 117 12.10 7.40 -29.00
CA SER A 117 10.90 6.84 -28.37
C SER A 117 10.94 7.02 -26.85
N PHE A 118 9.77 7.20 -26.24
CA PHE A 118 9.60 7.31 -24.80
C PHE A 118 8.20 6.86 -24.39
N LEU A 119 8.06 6.38 -23.15
CA LEU A 119 6.76 6.02 -22.58
C LEU A 119 6.12 7.24 -21.90
N SER A 120 4.85 7.50 -22.22
CA SER A 120 4.07 8.57 -21.59
C SER A 120 2.99 8.00 -20.69
N TYR A 121 3.06 8.34 -19.40
CA TYR A 121 2.05 7.94 -18.43
C TYR A 121 0.78 8.77 -18.55
N ALA A 122 -0.33 8.11 -18.86
CA ALA A 122 -1.70 8.64 -18.88
C ALA A 122 -1.84 9.99 -19.62
N ASN A 123 -1.01 10.20 -20.64
CA ASN A 123 -1.00 11.42 -21.44
C ASN A 123 -0.66 11.09 -22.90
N PRO A 124 -1.66 10.72 -23.71
CA PRO A 124 -1.49 10.41 -25.13
C PRO A 124 -1.06 11.63 -25.97
N ASN A 125 -1.21 12.85 -25.43
CA ASN A 125 -0.94 14.09 -26.15
C ASN A 125 0.47 14.65 -25.89
N ARG A 126 1.34 13.89 -25.21
CA ARG A 126 2.67 14.38 -24.84
C ARG A 126 3.61 14.40 -26.05
N LYS A 127 4.11 15.59 -26.40
CA LYS A 127 4.93 15.80 -27.61
C LYS A 127 6.44 15.61 -27.39
N TYR A 128 6.91 15.71 -26.15
CA TYR A 128 8.33 15.74 -25.81
C TYR A 128 8.69 14.77 -24.69
N CYS A 129 9.80 14.06 -24.84
CA CYS A 129 10.29 13.12 -23.82
C CYS A 129 10.73 13.83 -22.53
N SER A 130 11.22 15.07 -22.63
CA SER A 130 11.73 15.84 -21.49
C SER A 130 11.42 17.33 -21.59
N HIS A 131 11.53 18.02 -20.45
CA HIS A 131 11.42 19.48 -20.39
C HIS A 131 12.49 20.19 -21.25
N ALA A 132 13.68 19.60 -21.37
CA ALA A 132 14.74 20.14 -22.22
C ALA A 132 14.33 20.14 -23.71
N CYS A 133 13.72 19.04 -24.19
CA CYS A 133 13.20 18.95 -25.55
C CYS A 133 12.06 19.94 -25.81
N TYR A 134 11.21 20.18 -24.80
CA TYR A 134 10.19 21.22 -24.87
C TYR A 134 10.79 22.62 -25.03
N ILE A 135 11.79 22.98 -24.21
CA ILE A 135 12.49 24.27 -24.30
C ILE A 135 13.18 24.42 -25.66
N GLN A 136 13.87 23.39 -26.12
CA GLN A 136 14.59 23.42 -27.39
C GLN A 136 13.67 23.77 -28.56
N ILE A 137 12.49 23.14 -28.65
CA ILE A 137 11.53 23.44 -29.71
C ILE A 137 10.85 24.79 -29.49
N ARG A 138 10.48 25.14 -28.26
CA ARG A 138 9.73 26.38 -28.01
C ARG A 138 10.56 27.66 -28.20
N PHE A 139 11.86 27.61 -27.92
CA PHE A 139 12.69 28.81 -27.84
C PHE A 139 13.90 28.83 -28.79
N TYR A 140 14.34 27.68 -29.30
CA TYR A 140 15.62 27.59 -30.02
C TYR A 140 15.53 26.98 -31.44
N LYS A 141 14.50 26.18 -31.73
CA LYS A 141 14.17 25.76 -33.09
C LYS A 141 12.92 26.53 -33.52
N GLY A 142 13.12 27.61 -34.27
CA GLY A 142 12.02 28.27 -34.98
C GLY A 142 11.33 27.28 -35.91
N VAL A 143 9.99 27.37 -35.99
CA VAL A 143 9.17 26.59 -36.93
C VAL A 143 9.54 26.96 -38.36
#